data_AF-A0A7C6UIM7-F1
#
_entry.id   AF-A0A7C6UIM7-F1
#
_cell.length_a   1.000
_cell.length_b   1.000
_cell.length_c   1.000
_cell.angle_alpha   90.00
_cell.angle_beta   90.00
_cell.angle_gamma   90.00
#
_symmetry.space_group_name_H-M   'P 1'
#
loop_
_entity.id
_entity.type
_entity.pdbx_description
1 polymer ?
#
loop_
_entity_poly.entity_id
_entity_poly.type
_entity_poly.pdbx_seq_one_letter_code
_entity_poly.pdbx_strand_id
1 'polypeptide(L)'
;MNTEIIKRNPLIIGICIILAMYVIGDVISGASLLLPSFLFAGIVVGFMVNGNIKTGAINGAILGLISSILVNAILIAMMFLEGYGNYVTMLFLFYIVNIVIEIVVCTIGGVLGTFIQTETVENVKEEDSS
;
A
#
# COMPACT_ATOMS: atom_id res chain seq x y z
N MET A 1 13.34 5.33 25.31
CA MET A 1 12.34 5.84 24.35
C MET A 1 11.96 4.67 23.46
N ASN A 2 10.78 4.07 23.67
CA ASN A 2 10.32 2.95 22.84
C ASN A 2 9.98 3.50 21.46
N THR A 3 10.94 3.48 20.55
CA THR A 3 10.73 3.76 19.13
C THR A 3 9.95 2.60 18.54
N GLU A 4 8.62 2.66 18.65
CA GLU A 4 7.76 1.80 17.83
C GLU A 4 8.02 2.13 16.36
N ILE A 5 8.76 1.24 15.70
CA ILE A 5 9.09 1.32 14.28
C ILE A 5 7.81 1.09 13.44
N ILE A 6 6.86 0.32 13.97
CA ILE A 6 5.61 -0.03 13.29
C ILE A 6 4.47 0.83 13.85
N LYS A 7 3.78 1.57 12.97
CA LYS A 7 2.64 2.42 13.36
C LYS A 7 1.34 1.79 12.88
N ARG A 8 0.56 1.24 13.83
CA ARG A 8 -0.68 0.51 13.54
C ARG A 8 -1.75 1.38 12.85
N ASN A 9 -1.99 2.59 13.32
CA ASN A 9 -3.08 3.43 12.80
C ASN A 9 -2.87 3.80 11.32
N PRO A 10 -1.68 4.26 10.89
CA PRO A 10 -1.37 4.44 9.47
C PRO A 10 -1.61 3.19 8.64
N LEU A 11 -1.16 2.01 9.10
CA LEU A 11 -1.35 0.75 8.38
C LEU A 11 -2.83 0.43 8.13
N ILE A 12 -3.68 0.59 9.14
CA ILE A 12 -5.12 0.36 9.01
C ILE A 12 -5.72 1.30 7.95
N ILE A 13 -5.34 2.58 7.98
CA ILE A 13 -5.81 3.56 7.00
C ILE A 13 -5.37 3.19 5.58
N GLY A 14 -4.11 2.78 5.40
CA GLY A 14 -3.60 2.32 4.12
C GLY A 14 -4.37 1.12 3.57
N ILE A 15 -4.66 0.13 4.41
CA ILE A 15 -5.46 -1.06 4.03
C ILE A 15 -6.86 -0.63 3.57
N CYS A 16 -7.52 0.27 4.31
CA CYS A 16 -8.84 0.78 3.93
C CYS A 16 -8.82 1.52 2.59
N ILE A 17 -7.78 2.31 2.30
CA ILE A 17 -7.61 3.00 1.03
C ILE A 17 -7.48 2.00 -0.13
N ILE A 18 -6.61 1.00 0.01
CA ILE A 18 -6.41 -0.03 -1.01
C ILE A 18 -7.71 -0.77 -1.29
N LEU A 19 -8.43 -1.18 -0.24
CA LEU A 19 -9.70 -1.90 -0.39
C LEU A 19 -10.78 -1.05 -1.05
N ALA A 20 -10.91 0.22 -0.65
CA ALA A 20 -11.88 1.13 -1.27
C ALA A 20 -11.56 1.35 -2.76
N MET A 21 -10.28 1.59 -3.09
CA MET A 21 -9.83 1.76 -4.47
C MET A 21 -9.97 0.49 -5.30
N TYR A 22 -9.74 -0.68 -4.70
CA TYR A 22 -9.97 -1.97 -5.35
C TYR A 22 -11.45 -2.14 -5.73
N VAL A 23 -12.37 -1.87 -4.80
CA VAL A 23 -13.82 -1.94 -5.08
C VAL A 23 -14.21 -0.93 -6.16
N ILE A 24 -13.73 0.31 -6.09
CA ILE A 24 -14.08 1.34 -7.09
C ILE A 24 -13.48 1.01 -8.46
N GLY A 25 -12.21 0.58 -8.49
CA GLY A 25 -11.49 0.27 -9.72
C GLY A 25 -12.07 -0.96 -10.42
N ASP A 26 -11.95 -2.13 -9.79
CA ASP A 26 -12.28 -3.40 -10.43
C ASP A 26 -13.80 -3.62 -10.52
N VAL A 27 -14.58 -3.28 -9.49
CA VAL A 27 -16.02 -3.60 -9.46
C VAL A 27 -16.87 -2.57 -10.20
N ILE A 28 -16.53 -1.28 -10.10
CA ILE A 28 -17.37 -0.21 -10.67
C ILE A 28 -16.87 0.22 -12.04
N SER A 29 -15.56 0.47 -12.18
CA SER A 29 -15.01 1.10 -13.40
C SER A 29 -14.51 0.12 -14.46
N GLY A 30 -14.18 -1.11 -14.07
CA GLY A 30 -13.52 -2.09 -14.94
C GLY A 30 -12.08 -1.72 -15.32
N ALA A 31 -11.53 -0.66 -14.72
CA ALA A 31 -10.14 -0.24 -14.88
C ALA A 31 -9.32 -0.69 -13.67
N SER A 32 -8.19 -1.36 -13.93
CA SER A 32 -7.32 -1.81 -12.85
C SER A 32 -6.58 -0.64 -12.21
N LEU A 33 -7.01 -0.27 -11.00
CA LEU A 33 -6.36 0.73 -10.14
C LEU A 33 -5.47 0.08 -9.07
N LEU A 34 -5.18 -1.21 -9.21
CA LEU A 34 -4.43 -2.01 -8.24
C LEU A 34 -3.08 -1.36 -7.87
N LEU A 35 -2.13 -1.28 -8.81
CA LEU A 35 -0.80 -0.73 -8.52
C LEU A 35 -0.83 0.76 -8.11
N PRO A 36 -1.60 1.64 -8.78
CA PRO A 36 -1.75 3.03 -8.33
C PRO A 36 -2.28 3.15 -6.90
N SER A 37 -3.24 2.30 -6.50
CA SER A 37 -3.80 2.33 -5.14
C SER A 37 -2.79 1.91 -4.08
N PHE A 38 -1.96 0.89 -4.35
CA PHE A 38 -0.88 0.49 -3.46
C PHE A 38 0.17 1.59 -3.33
N LEU A 39 0.56 2.21 -4.44
CA LEU A 39 1.51 3.32 -4.42
C LEU A 39 0.97 4.48 -3.56
N PHE A 40 -0.28 4.88 -3.81
CA PHE A 40 -0.93 5.97 -3.10
C PHE A 40 -1.08 5.69 -1.60
N ALA A 41 -1.56 4.50 -1.23
CA ALA A 41 -1.67 4.11 0.16
C ALA A 41 -0.30 4.04 0.85
N GLY A 42 0.73 3.56 0.15
CA GLY A 42 2.12 3.60 0.61
C GLY A 42 2.57 5.03 0.92
N ILE A 43 2.30 5.99 0.01
CA ILE A 43 2.61 7.41 0.22
C ILE A 43 1.91 7.96 1.46
N VAL A 44 0.60 7.71 1.59
CA VAL A 44 -0.18 8.18 2.75
C VAL A 44 0.39 7.62 4.05
N VAL A 45 0.68 6.32 4.10
CA VAL A 45 1.27 5.69 5.29
C VAL A 45 2.65 6.23 5.60
N GLY A 46 3.52 6.38 4.60
CA GLY A 46 4.85 6.98 4.76
C GLY A 46 4.79 8.39 5.36
N PHE A 47 3.86 9.21 4.86
CA PHE A 47 3.63 10.56 5.36
C PHE A 47 3.14 10.56 6.81
N MET A 48 2.21 9.67 7.17
CA MET A 48 1.61 9.62 8.51
C MET A 48 2.53 9.04 9.60
N VAL A 49 3.49 8.19 9.22
CA VAL A 49 4.40 7.52 10.15
C VAL A 49 5.33 8.50 10.85
N ASN A 50 5.58 9.67 10.26
CA ASN A 50 6.38 10.76 10.82
C ASN A 50 7.72 10.27 11.37
N GLY A 51 8.51 9.66 10.50
CA GLY A 51 9.76 8.98 10.85
C GLY A 51 10.84 9.22 9.80
N ASN A 52 11.94 8.47 9.92
CA ASN A 52 12.98 8.50 8.89
C ASN A 52 12.59 7.62 7.68
N ILE A 53 13.34 7.76 6.59
CA ILE A 53 13.13 6.98 5.35
C ILE A 53 13.04 5.47 5.62
N LYS A 54 13.83 4.95 6.57
CA LYS A 54 13.80 3.52 6.94
C LYS A 54 12.46 3.14 7.58
N THR A 55 11.94 3.97 8.50
CA THR A 55 10.64 3.74 9.12
C THR A 55 9.51 3.80 8.09
N GLY A 56 9.56 4.76 7.15
CA GLY A 56 8.62 4.83 6.03
C GLY A 56 8.65 3.59 5.14
N ALA A 57 9.85 3.16 4.72
CA ALA A 57 10.02 1.95 3.91
C ALA A 57 9.49 0.70 4.60
N ILE A 58 9.78 0.52 5.90
CA ILE A 58 9.31 -0.66 6.67
C ILE A 58 7.78 -0.67 6.78
N ASN A 59 7.15 0.46 7.11
CA ASN A 59 5.68 0.52 7.20
C ASN A 59 5.03 0.35 5.82
N GLY A 60 5.63 0.90 4.76
CA GLY A 60 5.21 0.65 3.39
C GLY A 60 5.29 -0.83 3.01
N ALA A 61 6.40 -1.50 3.31
CA ALA A 61 6.58 -2.93 3.04
C ALA A 61 5.57 -3.80 3.79
N ILE A 62 5.32 -3.51 5.08
CA ILE A 62 4.33 -4.21 5.90
C ILE A 62 2.92 -3.99 5.35
N LEU A 63 2.57 -2.76 4.98
CA LEU A 63 1.31 -2.44 4.32
C LEU A 63 1.15 -3.25 3.04
N GLY A 64 2.18 -3.24 2.20
CA GLY A 64 2.24 -3.99 0.95
C GLY A 64 1.97 -5.46 1.17
N LEU A 65 2.68 -6.10 2.12
CA LEU A 65 2.54 -7.52 2.41
C LEU A 65 1.13 -7.89 2.88
N ILE A 66 0.57 -7.14 3.84
CA ILE A 66 -0.75 -7.44 4.39
C ILE A 66 -1.82 -7.24 3.32
N SER A 67 -1.75 -6.10 2.61
CA SER A 67 -2.75 -5.74 1.61
C SER A 67 -2.65 -6.63 0.38
N SER A 68 -1.46 -7.06 -0.01
CA SER A 68 -1.27 -7.92 -1.18
C SER A 68 -1.87 -9.29 -0.97
N ILE A 69 -1.63 -9.89 0.21
CA ILE A 69 -2.25 -11.17 0.57
C ILE A 69 -3.77 -11.03 0.54
N LEU A 70 -4.30 -9.93 1.09
CA LEU A 70 -5.73 -9.72 1.20
C LEU A 70 -6.39 -9.50 -0.17
N VAL A 71 -5.83 -8.64 -1.02
CA VAL A 71 -6.38 -8.35 -2.36
C VAL A 71 -6.24 -9.56 -3.28
N ASN A 72 -5.11 -10.26 -3.27
CA ASN A 72 -4.94 -11.48 -4.07
C ASN A 72 -5.87 -12.60 -3.58
N ALA A 73 -6.17 -12.70 -2.28
CA ALA A 73 -7.19 -13.63 -1.77
C ALA A 73 -8.59 -13.30 -2.30
N ILE A 74 -8.95 -12.01 -2.38
CA ILE A 74 -10.22 -11.57 -2.97
C ILE A 74 -10.27 -11.92 -4.46
N LEU A 75 -9.20 -11.66 -5.22
CA LEU A 75 -9.12 -12.01 -6.65
C LEU A 75 -9.30 -13.51 -6.88
N ILE A 76 -8.65 -14.35 -6.07
CA ILE A 76 -8.82 -15.80 -6.14
C ILE A 76 -10.27 -16.19 -5.85
N ALA A 77 -10.89 -15.60 -4.81
CA ALA A 77 -12.29 -15.88 -4.48
C ALA A 77 -13.25 -15.48 -5.62
N MET A 78 -13.01 -14.33 -6.27
CA MET A 78 -13.79 -13.90 -7.43
C MET A 78 -13.64 -14.86 -8.62
N MET A 79 -12.44 -15.36 -8.92
CA MET A 79 -12.25 -16.38 -9.96
C MET A 79 -13.09 -17.64 -9.71
N PHE A 80 -13.23 -18.07 -8.45
CA PHE A 80 -14.10 -19.21 -8.13
C PHE A 80 -15.58 -18.90 -8.37
N LEU A 81 -16.03 -17.68 -8.03
CA LEU A 81 -17.41 -17.24 -8.25
C LEU A 81 -17.76 -17.12 -9.74
N GLU A 82 -16.79 -16.74 -10.58
CA GLU A 82 -16.95 -16.62 -12.04
C GLU A 82 -16.82 -17.97 -12.77
N GLY A 83 -16.48 -19.06 -12.06
CA GLY A 83 -16.35 -20.39 -12.65
C GLY A 83 -14.95 -20.72 -13.20
N TYR A 84 -13.97 -19.85 -13.00
CA TYR A 84 -12.57 -20.04 -13.44
C TYR A 84 -11.67 -20.73 -12.41
N GLY A 85 -12.24 -21.32 -11.34
CA GLY A 85 -11.48 -21.94 -10.24
C GLY A 85 -10.43 -22.97 -10.67
N ASN A 86 -10.68 -23.72 -11.74
CA ASN A 86 -9.73 -24.73 -12.24
C ASN A 86 -8.43 -24.14 -12.81
N TYR A 87 -8.41 -22.85 -13.16
CA TYR A 87 -7.24 -22.16 -13.69
C TYR A 87 -6.34 -21.55 -12.59
N VAL A 88 -6.77 -21.57 -11.32
CA VAL A 88 -6.04 -20.96 -10.21
C VAL A 88 -4.64 -21.55 -10.07
N THR A 89 -4.48 -22.88 -10.22
CA THR A 89 -3.17 -23.54 -10.15
C THR A 89 -2.23 -23.08 -11.27
N MET A 90 -2.77 -22.79 -12.46
CA MET A 90 -1.99 -22.29 -13.60
C MET A 90 -1.54 -20.84 -13.37
N LEU A 91 -2.34 -20.05 -12.65
CA LEU A 91 -2.06 -18.65 -12.33
C LEU A 91 -1.32 -18.46 -11.01
N PHE A 92 -0.95 -19.53 -10.31
CA PHE A 92 -0.33 -19.45 -8.99
C PHE A 92 0.97 -18.62 -9.00
N LEU A 93 1.81 -18.81 -10.02
CA LEU A 93 3.05 -18.04 -10.18
C LEU A 93 2.76 -16.56 -10.41
N PHE A 94 1.70 -16.24 -11.16
CA PHE A 94 1.28 -14.86 -11.42
C PHE A 94 0.88 -14.15 -10.11
N TYR A 95 0.11 -14.81 -9.25
CA TYR A 95 -0.26 -14.25 -7.93
C TYR A 95 0.95 -14.00 -7.02
N ILE A 96 1.94 -14.90 -7.02
CA ILE A 96 3.19 -14.70 -6.27
C ILE A 96 3.94 -13.47 -6.80
N VAL A 97 4.07 -13.34 -8.11
CA VAL A 97 4.75 -12.18 -8.73
C VAL A 97 4.00 -10.88 -8.42
N ASN A 98 2.67 -10.88 -8.48
CA ASN A 98 1.86 -9.73 -8.08
C ASN A 98 2.11 -9.30 -6.64
N ILE A 99 2.12 -10.24 -5.70
CA ILE A 99 2.43 -9.96 -4.29
C ILE A 99 3.80 -9.27 -4.15
N VAL A 100 4.82 -9.76 -4.85
CA VAL A 100 6.16 -9.16 -4.81
C VAL A 100 6.15 -7.74 -5.37
N ILE A 101 5.49 -7.52 -6.51
CA ILE A 101 5.38 -6.19 -7.14
C ILE A 101 4.63 -5.23 -6.22
N GLU A 102 3.50 -5.64 -5.66
CA GLU A 102 2.68 -4.84 -4.75
C GLU A 102 3.46 -4.42 -3.50
N ILE A 103 4.26 -5.31 -2.92
CA ILE A 103 5.16 -4.99 -1.80
C ILE A 103 6.19 -3.93 -2.20
N VAL A 104 6.84 -4.09 -3.35
CA VAL A 104 7.85 -3.15 -3.85
C VAL A 104 7.23 -1.77 -4.08
N VAL A 105 6.07 -1.71 -4.73
CA VAL A 105 5.35 -0.46 -5.01
C VAL A 105 4.94 0.25 -3.71
N CYS A 106 4.39 -0.48 -2.75
CA CYS A 106 4.01 0.09 -1.45
C CYS A 106 5.24 0.59 -0.66
N THR A 107 6.37 -0.12 -0.75
CA THR A 107 7.63 0.28 -0.12
C THR A 107 8.16 1.58 -0.71
N ILE A 108 8.17 1.70 -2.05
CA ILE A 108 8.53 2.94 -2.75
C ILE A 108 7.57 4.07 -2.33
N GLY A 109 6.27 3.80 -2.26
CA GLY A 109 5.29 4.75 -1.76
C GLY A 109 5.62 5.24 -0.35
N GLY A 110 5.92 4.34 0.58
CA GLY A 110 6.31 4.68 1.95
C GLY A 110 7.53 5.59 2.04
N VAL A 111 8.53 5.37 1.17
CA VAL A 111 9.71 6.23 1.05
C VAL A 111 9.32 7.62 0.54
N LEU A 112 8.55 7.69 -0.55
CA LEU A 112 8.09 8.95 -1.14
C LEU A 112 7.25 9.77 -0.16
N GLY A 113 6.32 9.12 0.55
CA GLY A 113 5.51 9.76 1.58
C GLY A 113 6.34 10.39 2.70
N THR A 114 7.43 9.72 3.09
CA THR A 114 8.36 10.25 4.09
C THR A 114 9.11 11.47 3.57
N PHE A 115 9.55 11.46 2.30
CA PHE A 115 10.22 12.63 1.69
C PHE A 115 9.31 13.85 1.64
N ILE A 116 8.07 13.67 1.16
CA ILE A 116 7.06 14.74 1.11
C ILE A 116 6.85 15.33 2.51
N GLN A 117 6.79 14.47 3.51
CA GLN A 117 6.59 14.88 4.89
C GLN A 117 7.76 15.68 5.45
N THR A 118 9.00 15.24 5.19
CA THR A 118 10.20 15.96 5.65
C THR A 118 10.30 17.35 5.04
N GLU A 119 10.04 17.50 3.74
CA GLU A 119 10.03 18.81 3.07
C GLU A 119 8.94 19.73 3.61
N THR A 120 7.75 19.18 3.90
CA THR A 120 6.63 19.95 4.44
C THR A 120 6.96 20.51 5.83
N VAL A 121 7.57 19.70 6.71
CA VAL A 121 7.90 20.12 8.08
C VAL A 121 9.06 21.12 8.11
N GLU A 122 10.00 21.04 7.17
CA GLU A 122 11.10 21.99 7.05
C GLU A 122 10.61 23.38 6.63
N ASN A 123 9.75 23.46 5.61
CA ASN A 123 9.17 24.73 5.14
C ASN A 123 8.37 25.48 6.23
N VAL A 124 7.59 24.76 7.04
CA VAL A 124 6.80 25.39 8.13
C VAL A 124 7.71 26.07 9.16
N LYS A 125 8.90 25.52 9.43
CA LYS A 125 9.83 26.11 10.40
C LYS A 125 10.52 27.37 9.88
N GLU A 126 10.74 27.46 8.56
CA GLU A 126 11.32 28.66 7.94
C GLU A 126 10.32 29.82 7.93
N GLU A 127 9.03 29.55 7.70
CA GLU A 127 7.98 30.58 7.76
C GLU A 127 7.77 31.14 9.18
N ASP A 128 7.81 30.31 10.21
CA ASP A 128 7.65 30.75 11.62
C ASP A 128 8.86 31.53 12.18
N SER A 129 9.99 31.55 11.48
CA SER A 129 11.23 32.23 11.92
C SER A 129 11.54 33.53 11.17
N SER A 130 10.62 33.96 10.29
CA SER A 130 10.68 35.19 9.48
C SER A 130 9.75 36.28 10.01
#